data_AF-A0AAU7XP85-F1
#
_entry.id   AF-A0AAU7XP85-F1
#
_cell.length_a   1.000
_cell.length_b   1.000
_cell.length_c   1.000
_cell.angle_alpha   90.00
_cell.angle_beta   90.00
_cell.angle_gamma   90.00
#
_symmetry.space_group_name_H-M   'P 1'
#
loop_
_entity.id
_entity.type
_entity.pdbx_description
1 polymer ?
#
loop_
_entity_poly.entity_id
_entity_poly.type
_entity_poly.pdbx_seq_one_letter_code
_entity_poly.pdbx_strand_id
1 'polypeptide(L)'
;MSSSVQAQPQVHVPSESHAVASLLSHPEGCTYQVSYEVTTQTLYVEGHQERLEWLLVDDNSNLMLQWSQRSAPPFPALLAAIEGAFAFYPASVALRLQLPSALHTNLCAAGIAVQESHGELWVYAELFWQLPTLWLTSTRMRPYPQQPILENGKRHPRRPPRPSGTVYQRHIAWLDATLSFRVLDLELDLERFNRWMNDPVVAHFWEEQGDLEQHRERLESTLQNPSVVPLIGCIDGEPFGYFETYWAKEDRIGAYYDADDFDRGWHVLIGEAAFRGRPYVAAWLPSISHYLFLDDCRTQRLVIEPRVDNAKMLRNLAQCGYAHVKAFDFPHKRAMLGMQLREHFFNERSWIPLPPHPGSAPRPDPRFTP
;
A
#
# COMPACT_ATOMS: atom_id res chain seq x y z
N MET A 1 7.71 -48.22 51.75
CA MET A 1 8.61 -48.49 50.61
C MET A 1 7.79 -48.99 49.45
N SER A 2 7.51 -48.12 48.47
CA SER A 2 7.10 -48.49 47.12
C SER A 2 7.41 -47.30 46.22
N SER A 3 8.20 -47.57 45.19
CA SER A 3 8.74 -46.65 44.21
C SER A 3 7.69 -46.21 43.20
N SER A 4 7.57 -44.90 42.97
CA SER A 4 6.90 -44.33 41.79
C SER A 4 7.90 -43.44 41.07
N VAL A 5 8.34 -43.91 39.91
CA VAL A 5 9.16 -43.16 38.95
C VAL A 5 8.28 -42.09 38.32
N GLN A 6 8.52 -40.81 38.63
CA GLN A 6 7.95 -39.70 37.88
C GLN A 6 8.82 -39.43 36.66
N ALA A 7 8.28 -39.71 35.48
CA ALA A 7 8.85 -39.28 34.21
C ALA A 7 8.84 -37.75 34.16
N GLN A 8 10.01 -37.13 33.97
CA GLN A 8 10.11 -35.72 33.65
C GLN A 8 9.55 -35.48 32.24
N PRO A 9 8.72 -34.45 32.03
CA PRO A 9 8.32 -34.07 30.68
C PRO A 9 9.56 -33.50 29.98
N GLN A 10 10.00 -34.19 28.93
CA GLN A 10 10.95 -33.64 27.96
C GLN A 10 10.35 -32.36 27.40
N VAL A 11 10.93 -31.23 27.77
CA VAL A 11 10.70 -29.96 27.07
C VAL A 11 11.26 -30.15 25.68
N HIS A 12 10.37 -30.32 24.71
CA HIS A 12 10.73 -30.29 23.30
C HIS A 12 11.17 -28.85 23.00
N VAL A 13 12.48 -28.59 23.05
CA VAL A 13 13.05 -27.40 22.44
C VAL A 13 12.78 -27.57 20.94
N PRO A 14 12.05 -26.64 20.29
CA PRO A 14 11.90 -26.69 18.85
C PRO A 14 13.30 -26.56 18.25
N SER A 15 13.67 -27.49 17.38
CA SER A 15 14.84 -27.34 16.53
C SER A 15 14.73 -26.00 15.80
N GLU A 16 15.81 -25.22 15.81
CA GLU A 16 15.95 -23.99 15.03
C GLU A 16 15.59 -24.29 13.57
N SER A 17 14.34 -24.01 13.18
CA SER A 17 13.96 -23.95 11.79
C SER A 17 14.65 -22.72 11.24
N HIS A 18 15.63 -22.92 10.36
CA HIS A 18 16.17 -21.85 9.51
C HIS A 18 14.98 -21.17 8.81
N ALA A 19 14.52 -20.05 9.36
CA ALA A 19 13.34 -19.37 8.85
C ALA A 19 13.71 -18.75 7.51
N VAL A 20 13.33 -19.42 6.42
CA VAL A 20 13.36 -18.85 5.09
C VAL A 20 12.33 -17.72 5.09
N ALA A 21 12.80 -16.47 5.05
CA ALA A 21 11.91 -15.34 4.86
C ALA A 21 11.29 -15.45 3.47
N SER A 22 9.98 -15.28 3.35
CA SER A 22 9.29 -15.34 2.07
C SER A 22 8.19 -14.30 1.97
N LEU A 23 7.86 -13.92 0.74
CA LEU A 23 6.74 -13.04 0.43
C LEU A 23 6.06 -13.45 -0.87
N LEU A 24 4.84 -12.99 -1.05
CA LEU A 24 4.10 -13.11 -2.30
C LEU A 24 4.18 -11.79 -3.09
N SER A 25 4.68 -11.85 -4.32
CA SER A 25 4.86 -10.70 -5.22
C SER A 25 3.91 -10.82 -6.41
N HIS A 26 3.36 -9.70 -6.89
CA HIS A 26 2.36 -9.66 -7.97
C HIS A 26 2.67 -8.72 -9.16
N PRO A 27 3.90 -8.66 -9.67
CA PRO A 27 4.27 -7.77 -10.76
C PRO A 27 3.49 -8.09 -12.03
N GLU A 28 2.89 -7.06 -12.62
CA GLU A 28 2.07 -7.14 -13.84
C GLU A 28 0.92 -8.17 -13.73
N GLY A 29 0.46 -8.46 -12.50
CA GLY A 29 -0.56 -9.47 -12.21
C GLY A 29 -0.04 -10.91 -12.20
N CYS A 30 1.26 -11.14 -12.40
CA CYS A 30 1.89 -12.45 -12.27
C CYS A 30 2.24 -12.74 -10.80
N THR A 31 1.79 -13.87 -10.27
CA THR A 31 2.10 -14.28 -8.90
C THR A 31 3.45 -14.99 -8.83
N TYR A 32 4.33 -14.50 -7.95
CA TYR A 32 5.61 -15.11 -7.63
C TYR A 32 5.76 -15.29 -6.12
N GLN A 33 6.17 -16.48 -5.69
CA GLN A 33 6.69 -16.69 -4.34
C GLN A 33 8.16 -16.29 -4.34
N VAL A 34 8.55 -15.34 -3.48
CA VAL A 34 9.93 -14.91 -3.35
C VAL A 34 10.44 -15.36 -1.99
N SER A 35 11.59 -16.03 -1.95
CA SER A 35 12.18 -16.52 -0.71
C SER A 35 13.68 -16.24 -0.65
N TYR A 36 14.23 -16.08 0.56
CA TYR A 36 15.64 -15.79 0.76
C TYR A 36 16.31 -16.76 1.74
N GLU A 37 17.40 -17.38 1.28
CA GLU A 37 18.26 -18.23 2.08
C GLU A 37 19.53 -17.46 2.49
N VAL A 38 19.59 -17.09 3.77
CA VAL A 38 20.66 -16.26 4.34
C VAL A 38 22.04 -16.93 4.19
N THR A 39 22.14 -18.25 4.42
CA THR A 39 23.41 -18.98 4.43
C THR A 39 24.11 -18.95 3.06
N THR A 40 23.34 -19.11 1.99
CA THR A 40 23.85 -19.12 0.61
C THR A 40 23.73 -17.76 -0.06
N GLN A 41 23.11 -16.79 0.62
CA GLN A 41 22.76 -15.48 0.06
C GLN A 41 21.91 -15.60 -1.21
N THR A 42 21.10 -16.66 -1.32
CA THR A 42 20.32 -16.94 -2.52
C THR A 42 18.88 -16.47 -2.36
N LEU A 43 18.42 -15.65 -3.30
CA LEU A 43 17.02 -15.26 -3.45
C LEU A 43 16.41 -16.12 -4.57
N TYR A 44 15.31 -16.79 -4.25
CA TYR A 44 14.53 -17.59 -5.19
C TYR A 44 13.28 -16.82 -5.59
N VAL A 45 12.99 -16.79 -6.89
CA VAL A 45 11.72 -16.31 -7.45
C VAL A 45 11.03 -17.48 -8.12
N GLU A 46 9.94 -17.95 -7.53
CA GLU A 46 9.19 -19.13 -7.96
C GLU A 46 7.85 -18.72 -8.55
N GLY A 47 7.67 -18.96 -9.85
CA GLY A 47 6.40 -18.85 -10.56
C GLY A 47 5.77 -20.21 -10.82
N HIS A 48 4.68 -20.26 -11.58
CA HIS A 48 3.93 -21.50 -11.84
C HIS A 48 4.76 -22.58 -12.58
N GLN A 49 5.73 -22.19 -13.41
CA GLN A 49 6.54 -23.12 -14.22
C GLN A 49 8.05 -22.83 -14.16
N GLU A 50 8.48 -21.90 -13.33
CA GLU A 50 9.87 -21.46 -13.27
C GLU A 50 10.32 -21.25 -11.83
N ARG A 51 11.57 -21.61 -11.56
CA ARG A 51 12.29 -21.26 -10.34
C ARG A 51 13.58 -20.59 -10.76
N LEU A 52 13.72 -19.32 -10.41
CA LEU A 52 14.83 -18.48 -10.81
C LEU A 52 15.66 -18.13 -9.58
N GLU A 53 16.98 -18.19 -9.74
CA GLU A 53 17.94 -18.00 -8.66
C GLU A 53 18.72 -16.71 -8.87
N TRP A 54 18.83 -15.95 -7.79
CA TRP A 54 19.53 -14.68 -7.72
C TRP A 54 20.48 -14.71 -6.53
N LEU A 55 21.64 -14.07 -6.66
CA LEU A 55 22.51 -13.84 -5.52
C LEU A 55 22.18 -12.45 -4.94
N LEU A 56 21.89 -12.40 -3.64
CA LEU A 56 21.59 -11.18 -2.89
C LEU A 56 22.63 -10.99 -1.79
N VAL A 57 23.62 -10.15 -2.07
CA VAL A 57 24.79 -9.91 -1.21
C VAL A 57 24.66 -8.56 -0.52
N ASP A 58 24.85 -8.56 0.80
CA ASP A 58 25.03 -7.35 1.60
C ASP A 58 26.51 -7.28 2.05
N ASP A 59 27.25 -6.26 1.63
CA ASP A 59 28.65 -6.05 1.99
C ASP A 59 28.84 -5.01 3.10
N ASN A 60 27.78 -4.69 3.86
CA ASN A 60 27.68 -3.65 4.88
C ASN A 60 27.76 -2.21 4.34
N SER A 61 27.99 -2.03 3.04
CA SER A 61 28.00 -0.71 2.40
C SER A 61 26.86 -0.59 1.40
N ASN A 62 26.57 -1.67 0.65
CA ASN A 62 25.53 -1.71 -0.36
C ASN A 62 24.90 -3.11 -0.47
N LEU A 63 23.60 -3.12 -0.77
CA LEU A 63 22.89 -4.33 -1.14
C LEU A 63 22.99 -4.54 -2.66
N MET A 64 23.37 -5.74 -3.10
CA MET A 64 23.53 -6.09 -4.51
C MET A 64 22.70 -7.31 -4.88
N LEU A 65 21.92 -7.19 -5.95
CA LEU A 65 21.16 -8.28 -6.56
C LEU A 65 21.81 -8.65 -7.90
N GLN A 66 22.26 -9.89 -8.01
CA GLN A 66 23.00 -10.39 -9.16
C GLN A 66 22.25 -11.52 -9.88
N TRP A 67 22.15 -11.37 -11.20
CA TRP A 67 21.72 -12.41 -12.12
C TRP A 67 22.92 -13.10 -12.75
N SER A 68 23.04 -14.41 -12.55
CA SER A 68 24.21 -15.18 -13.01
C SER A 68 24.10 -15.70 -14.45
N GLN A 69 22.90 -15.69 -15.04
CA GLN A 69 22.68 -16.22 -16.38
C GLN A 69 22.99 -15.20 -17.48
N ARG A 70 23.35 -15.70 -18.67
CA ARG A 70 23.63 -14.85 -19.84
C ARG A 70 22.38 -14.25 -20.48
N SER A 71 21.28 -15.00 -20.47
CA SER A 71 19.98 -14.55 -20.97
C SER A 71 19.38 -13.51 -20.02
N ALA A 72 18.53 -12.63 -20.55
CA ALA A 72 17.75 -11.74 -19.70
C ALA A 72 16.76 -12.56 -18.83
N PRO A 73 16.57 -12.21 -17.56
CA PRO A 73 15.49 -12.77 -16.76
C PRO A 73 14.13 -12.27 -17.27
N PRO A 74 13.04 -13.03 -17.07
CA PRO A 74 11.69 -12.51 -17.28
C PRO A 74 11.47 -11.23 -16.49
N PHE A 75 10.86 -10.23 -17.12
CA PHE A 75 10.74 -8.90 -16.53
C PHE A 75 9.89 -8.88 -15.24
N PRO A 76 8.72 -9.54 -15.17
CA PRO A 76 7.98 -9.68 -13.91
C PRO A 76 8.81 -10.32 -12.79
N ALA A 77 9.56 -11.38 -13.10
CA ALA A 77 10.40 -12.05 -12.11
C ALA A 77 11.56 -11.16 -11.60
N LEU A 78 12.13 -10.29 -12.45
CA LEU A 78 13.10 -9.28 -12.03
C LEU A 78 12.47 -8.29 -11.02
N LEU A 79 11.26 -7.82 -11.29
CA LEU A 79 10.54 -6.92 -10.36
C LEU A 79 10.26 -7.62 -9.03
N ALA A 80 9.83 -8.88 -9.05
CA ALA A 80 9.65 -9.69 -7.84
C ALA A 80 10.96 -9.87 -7.05
N ALA A 81 12.09 -10.10 -7.73
CA ALA A 81 13.40 -10.22 -7.09
C ALA A 81 13.82 -8.91 -6.39
N ILE A 82 13.59 -7.76 -7.03
CA ILE A 82 13.87 -6.44 -6.46
C ILE A 82 12.96 -6.16 -5.25
N GLU A 83 11.67 -6.50 -5.34
CA GLU A 83 10.73 -6.39 -4.20
C GLU A 83 11.20 -7.25 -3.03
N GLY A 84 11.57 -8.50 -3.29
CA GLY A 84 12.18 -9.41 -2.32
C GLY A 84 13.39 -8.79 -1.62
N ALA A 85 14.34 -8.26 -2.38
CA ALA A 85 15.53 -7.63 -1.83
C ALA A 85 15.19 -6.51 -0.84
N PHE A 86 14.28 -5.59 -1.18
CA PHE A 86 13.87 -4.51 -0.27
C PHE A 86 13.02 -5.00 0.90
N ALA A 87 12.24 -6.06 0.74
CA ALA A 87 11.44 -6.63 1.82
C ALA A 87 12.31 -7.36 2.86
N PHE A 88 13.34 -8.08 2.42
CA PHE A 88 14.26 -8.79 3.31
C PHE A 88 15.32 -7.87 3.92
N TYR A 89 15.63 -6.75 3.27
CA TYR A 89 16.52 -5.69 3.77
C TYR A 89 15.80 -4.33 3.84
N PRO A 90 14.82 -4.16 4.74
CA PRO A 90 13.95 -2.97 4.77
C PRO A 90 14.67 -1.66 5.15
N ALA A 91 15.89 -1.76 5.71
CA ALA A 91 16.73 -0.60 5.98
C ALA A 91 17.37 -0.02 4.71
N SER A 92 17.59 -0.84 3.68
CA SER A 92 18.26 -0.45 2.44
C SER A 92 17.45 0.58 1.64
N VAL A 93 18.11 1.66 1.23
CA VAL A 93 17.51 2.73 0.41
C VAL A 93 17.81 2.56 -1.08
N ALA A 94 18.81 1.75 -1.42
CA ALA A 94 19.25 1.47 -2.77
C ALA A 94 19.68 0.01 -2.92
N LEU A 95 19.57 -0.50 -4.13
CA LEU A 95 19.94 -1.85 -4.54
C LEU A 95 20.75 -1.77 -5.83
N ARG A 96 21.99 -2.26 -5.81
CA ARG A 96 22.80 -2.39 -7.02
C ARG A 96 22.33 -3.60 -7.83
N LEU A 97 22.13 -3.42 -9.13
CA LEU A 97 21.80 -4.50 -10.05
C LEU A 97 23.01 -4.94 -10.86
N GLN A 98 23.29 -6.24 -10.85
CA GLN A 98 24.23 -6.86 -11.76
C GLN A 98 23.47 -7.72 -12.78
N LEU A 99 23.21 -7.12 -13.94
CA LEU A 99 22.42 -7.68 -15.04
C LEU A 99 23.17 -7.52 -16.38
N PRO A 100 22.82 -8.32 -17.42
CA PRO A 100 23.30 -8.11 -18.77
C PRO A 100 23.08 -6.66 -19.24
N SER A 101 24.11 -6.03 -19.82
CA SER A 101 24.08 -4.61 -20.22
C SER A 101 22.97 -4.26 -21.23
N ALA A 102 22.51 -5.24 -22.01
CA ALA A 102 21.39 -5.11 -22.93
C ALA A 102 20.06 -4.66 -22.26
N LEU A 103 19.92 -4.84 -20.94
CA LEU A 103 18.73 -4.44 -20.17
C LEU A 103 18.81 -3.02 -19.61
N HIS A 104 20.01 -2.44 -19.49
CA HIS A 104 20.24 -1.21 -18.72
C HIS A 104 19.41 -0.05 -19.29
N THR A 105 19.44 0.16 -20.60
CA THR A 105 18.70 1.24 -21.27
C THR A 105 17.20 1.15 -21.01
N ASN A 106 16.62 -0.06 -21.08
CA ASN A 106 15.18 -0.25 -20.90
C ASN A 106 14.77 -0.05 -19.43
N LEU A 107 15.58 -0.53 -18.49
CA LEU A 107 15.35 -0.33 -17.05
C LEU A 107 15.42 1.15 -16.67
N CYS A 108 16.37 1.89 -17.25
CA CYS A 108 16.48 3.33 -17.05
C CYS A 108 15.29 4.08 -17.67
N ALA A 109 14.91 3.75 -18.90
CA ALA A 109 13.77 4.37 -19.59
C ALA A 109 12.43 4.11 -18.87
N ALA A 110 12.29 2.96 -18.21
CA ALA A 110 11.13 2.61 -17.40
C ALA A 110 11.14 3.25 -16.00
N GLY A 111 12.21 3.95 -15.61
CA GLY A 111 12.37 4.54 -14.28
C GLY A 111 12.59 3.53 -13.15
N ILE A 112 12.95 2.28 -13.50
CA ILE A 112 13.21 1.20 -12.53
C ILE A 112 14.58 1.37 -11.89
N ALA A 113 15.56 1.75 -12.70
CA ALA A 113 16.93 1.94 -12.27
C ALA A 113 17.53 3.23 -12.83
N VAL A 114 18.58 3.71 -12.17
CA VAL A 114 19.38 4.85 -12.59
C VAL A 114 20.78 4.33 -12.87
N GLN A 115 21.36 4.77 -13.99
CA GLN A 115 22.75 4.48 -14.32
C GLN A 115 23.63 5.63 -13.85
N GLU A 116 24.58 5.34 -12.97
CA GLU A 116 25.54 6.33 -12.47
C GLU A 116 26.77 6.45 -13.36
N SER A 117 27.61 7.45 -13.07
CA SER A 117 28.75 7.86 -13.93
C SER A 117 29.76 6.74 -14.25
N HIS A 118 29.83 5.70 -13.42
CA HIS A 118 30.70 4.54 -13.61
C HIS A 118 30.02 3.36 -14.34
N GLY A 119 28.81 3.56 -14.85
CA GLY A 119 28.03 2.54 -15.56
C GLY A 119 27.29 1.56 -14.64
N GLU A 120 27.38 1.75 -13.33
CA GLU A 120 26.66 0.96 -12.32
C GLU A 120 25.16 1.26 -12.37
N LEU A 121 24.36 0.21 -12.20
CA LEU A 121 22.91 0.28 -12.28
C LEU A 121 22.31 0.17 -10.88
N TRP A 122 21.55 1.18 -10.47
CA TRP A 122 21.01 1.30 -9.11
C TRP A 122 19.50 1.41 -9.13
N VAL A 123 18.83 0.63 -8.30
CA VAL A 123 17.41 0.81 -7.98
C VAL A 123 17.32 1.55 -6.67
N TYR A 124 16.65 2.69 -6.68
CA TYR A 124 16.33 3.43 -5.46
C TYR A 124 14.95 3.02 -4.96
N ALA A 125 14.84 2.72 -3.66
CA ALA A 125 13.56 2.30 -3.06
C ALA A 125 12.44 3.32 -3.34
N GLU A 126 12.75 4.61 -3.28
CA GLU A 126 11.80 5.69 -3.58
C GLU A 126 11.26 5.67 -5.02
N LEU A 127 12.06 5.25 -6.00
CA LEU A 127 11.64 5.15 -7.40
C LEU A 127 10.87 3.86 -7.63
N PHE A 128 11.39 2.76 -7.08
CA PHE A 128 10.80 1.44 -7.21
C PHE A 128 9.38 1.37 -6.64
N TRP A 129 9.17 1.95 -5.46
CA TRP A 129 7.84 2.04 -4.85
C TRP A 129 6.88 2.94 -5.62
N GLN A 130 7.36 3.75 -6.56
CA GLN A 130 6.48 4.54 -7.44
C GLN A 130 6.05 3.80 -8.70
N LEU A 131 6.54 2.57 -8.95
CA LEU A 131 6.21 1.78 -10.14
C LEU A 131 4.81 1.16 -10.02
N PRO A 132 3.80 1.63 -10.79
CA PRO A 132 2.43 1.15 -10.61
C PRO A 132 2.26 -0.34 -10.97
N THR A 133 3.09 -0.86 -11.87
CA THR A 133 3.00 -2.22 -12.42
C THR A 133 3.18 -3.31 -11.38
N LEU A 134 3.78 -3.03 -10.21
CA LEU A 134 3.90 -4.00 -9.12
C LEU A 134 2.65 -4.12 -8.27
N TRP A 135 1.92 -3.02 -8.13
CA TRP A 135 0.92 -2.86 -7.09
C TRP A 135 -0.49 -2.77 -7.65
N LEU A 136 -0.63 -2.27 -8.88
CA LEU A 136 -1.92 -2.06 -9.54
C LEU A 136 -2.21 -3.20 -10.51
N THR A 137 -3.31 -3.90 -10.27
CA THR A 137 -3.84 -4.97 -11.12
C THR A 137 -4.49 -4.46 -12.40
N SER A 138 -4.88 -3.19 -12.45
CA SER A 138 -5.46 -2.51 -13.61
C SER A 138 -4.65 -1.24 -13.94
N THR A 139 -3.40 -1.41 -14.36
CA THR A 139 -2.52 -0.26 -14.64
C THR A 139 -2.91 0.42 -15.96
N ARG A 140 -3.24 1.72 -15.90
CA ARG A 140 -3.34 2.54 -17.11
C ARG A 140 -1.94 2.87 -17.59
N MET A 141 -1.59 2.44 -18.81
CA MET A 141 -0.28 2.68 -19.42
C MET A 141 0.07 4.16 -19.59
N ARG A 142 -0.93 5.06 -19.57
CA ARG A 142 -0.76 6.51 -19.68
C ARG A 142 -1.72 7.24 -18.75
N PRO A 143 -1.34 8.42 -18.23
CA PRO A 143 -2.26 9.29 -17.50
C PRO A 143 -3.48 9.63 -18.36
N TYR A 144 -4.66 9.71 -17.73
CA TYR A 144 -5.87 10.07 -18.45
C TYR A 144 -5.77 11.50 -19.00
N PRO A 145 -6.11 11.75 -20.29
CA PRO A 145 -6.01 13.07 -20.90
C PRO A 145 -6.77 14.15 -20.11
N GLN A 146 -6.18 15.33 -20.00
CA GLN A 146 -6.79 16.45 -19.26
C GLN A 146 -7.74 17.21 -20.18
N GLN A 147 -9.04 17.08 -19.91
CA GLN A 147 -10.07 17.92 -20.48
C GLN A 147 -10.73 18.72 -19.34
N PRO A 148 -10.58 20.05 -19.27
CA PRO A 148 -11.24 20.83 -18.23
C PRO A 148 -12.76 20.79 -18.44
N ILE A 149 -13.50 20.56 -17.37
CA ILE A 149 -14.96 20.60 -17.32
C ILE A 149 -15.42 21.48 -16.14
N LEU A 150 -16.69 21.88 -16.16
CA LEU A 150 -17.34 22.62 -15.08
C LEU A 150 -18.56 21.81 -14.62
N GLU A 151 -18.50 21.23 -13.44
CA GLU A 151 -19.60 20.47 -12.83
C GLU A 151 -19.85 21.01 -11.41
N ASN A 152 -21.12 21.20 -11.05
CA ASN A 152 -21.52 21.73 -9.74
C ASN A 152 -20.78 23.01 -9.31
N GLY A 153 -20.47 23.91 -10.25
CA GLY A 153 -19.76 25.17 -10.00
C GLY A 153 -18.25 25.02 -9.79
N LYS A 154 -17.68 23.82 -9.99
CA LYS A 154 -16.26 23.53 -9.79
C LYS A 154 -15.59 23.20 -11.12
N ARG A 155 -14.48 23.89 -11.43
CA ARG A 155 -13.65 23.59 -12.61
C ARG A 155 -12.60 22.56 -12.23
N HIS A 156 -12.63 21.39 -12.87
CA HIS A 156 -11.67 20.30 -12.67
C HIS A 156 -11.48 19.52 -13.98
N PRO A 157 -10.43 18.69 -14.12
CA PRO A 157 -10.32 17.81 -15.27
C PRO A 157 -11.37 16.70 -15.23
N ARG A 158 -11.83 16.27 -16.40
CA ARG A 158 -12.65 15.07 -16.56
C ARG A 158 -11.93 13.87 -15.93
N ARG A 159 -12.62 13.19 -15.02
CA ARG A 159 -12.10 12.00 -14.34
C ARG A 159 -12.17 10.78 -15.25
N PRO A 160 -11.22 9.84 -15.13
CA PRO A 160 -11.28 8.61 -15.87
C PRO A 160 -12.47 7.75 -15.42
N PRO A 161 -12.95 6.81 -16.25
CA PRO A 161 -13.96 5.84 -15.83
C PRO A 161 -13.53 5.08 -14.58
N ARG A 162 -14.49 4.75 -13.71
CA ARG A 162 -14.24 3.92 -12.54
C ARG A 162 -13.62 2.58 -12.98
N PRO A 163 -12.56 2.09 -12.32
CA PRO A 163 -12.05 0.74 -12.57
C PRO A 163 -13.06 -0.32 -12.10
N SER A 164 -12.73 -1.59 -12.30
CA SER A 164 -13.48 -2.73 -11.79
C SER A 164 -12.53 -3.78 -11.20
N GLY A 165 -13.06 -4.67 -10.35
CA GLY A 165 -12.29 -5.73 -9.71
C GLY A 165 -11.26 -5.20 -8.70
N THR A 166 -10.23 -6.01 -8.44
CA THR A 166 -9.06 -5.57 -7.66
C THR A 166 -8.35 -4.44 -8.40
N VAL A 167 -7.95 -3.40 -7.66
CA VAL A 167 -7.23 -2.24 -8.18
C VAL A 167 -5.84 -2.08 -7.56
N TYR A 168 -5.61 -2.68 -6.40
CA TYR A 168 -4.36 -2.60 -5.65
C TYR A 168 -4.13 -3.90 -4.88
N GLN A 169 -2.88 -4.36 -4.84
CA GLN A 169 -2.45 -5.49 -4.01
C GLN A 169 -1.01 -5.32 -3.54
N ARG A 170 -0.73 -5.73 -2.31
CA ARG A 170 0.61 -5.71 -1.70
C ARG A 170 0.69 -6.76 -0.59
N HIS A 171 1.80 -7.49 -0.55
CA HIS A 171 2.12 -8.34 0.59
C HIS A 171 2.72 -7.51 1.75
N ILE A 172 2.21 -7.74 2.95
CA ILE A 172 2.63 -7.08 4.19
C ILE A 172 3.47 -8.08 4.98
N ALA A 173 4.78 -8.07 4.77
CA ALA A 173 5.70 -9.10 5.27
C ALA A 173 5.59 -9.36 6.78
N TRP A 174 5.43 -8.33 7.62
CA TRP A 174 5.32 -8.50 9.07
C TRP A 174 3.92 -8.94 9.55
N LEU A 175 2.92 -8.88 8.68
CA LEU A 175 1.59 -9.46 8.91
C LEU A 175 1.48 -10.85 8.29
N ASP A 176 2.44 -11.22 7.43
CA ASP A 176 2.42 -12.41 6.58
C ASP A 176 1.07 -12.57 5.85
N ALA A 177 0.61 -11.48 5.25
CA ALA A 177 -0.70 -11.43 4.62
C ALA A 177 -0.71 -10.49 3.43
N THR A 178 -1.59 -10.77 2.49
CA THR A 178 -1.79 -9.97 1.29
C THR A 178 -2.92 -8.98 1.50
N LEU A 179 -2.59 -7.69 1.51
CA LEU A 179 -3.59 -6.63 1.51
C LEU A 179 -3.98 -6.28 0.08
N SER A 180 -5.28 -6.18 -0.18
CA SER A 180 -5.79 -5.68 -1.47
C SER A 180 -6.96 -4.72 -1.31
N PHE A 181 -7.16 -3.90 -2.33
CA PHE A 181 -8.38 -3.11 -2.51
C PHE A 181 -9.04 -3.51 -3.81
N ARG A 182 -10.35 -3.75 -3.75
CA ARG A 182 -11.18 -3.96 -4.93
C ARG A 182 -12.34 -2.98 -4.96
N VAL A 183 -12.82 -2.66 -6.15
CA VAL A 183 -14.05 -1.87 -6.30
C VAL A 183 -15.22 -2.63 -5.68
N LEU A 184 -16.08 -1.90 -4.98
CA LEU A 184 -17.30 -2.45 -4.40
C LEU A 184 -18.17 -3.10 -5.48
N ASP A 185 -18.67 -4.29 -5.18
CA ASP A 185 -19.67 -4.99 -5.96
C ASP A 185 -20.98 -4.96 -5.17
N LEU A 186 -22.01 -4.30 -5.74
CA LEU A 186 -23.26 -4.05 -5.03
C LEU A 186 -23.93 -5.35 -4.58
N GLU A 187 -23.92 -6.37 -5.42
CA GLU A 187 -24.61 -7.63 -5.14
C GLU A 187 -23.86 -8.46 -4.10
N LEU A 188 -22.52 -8.39 -4.08
CA LEU A 188 -21.70 -9.13 -3.11
C LEU A 188 -21.53 -8.40 -1.77
N ASP A 189 -21.55 -7.07 -1.78
CA ASP A 189 -21.14 -6.26 -0.64
C ASP A 189 -22.28 -5.56 0.10
N LEU A 190 -23.49 -5.47 -0.46
CA LEU A 190 -24.59 -4.74 0.18
C LEU A 190 -24.93 -5.26 1.59
N GLU A 191 -25.11 -6.57 1.76
CA GLU A 191 -25.44 -7.14 3.09
C GLU A 191 -24.31 -6.89 4.10
N ARG A 192 -23.07 -6.95 3.62
CA ARG A 192 -21.88 -6.71 4.43
C ARG A 192 -21.78 -5.25 4.85
N PHE A 193 -21.95 -4.34 3.91
CA PHE A 193 -21.99 -2.90 4.15
C PHE A 193 -23.09 -2.55 5.15
N ASN A 194 -24.29 -3.11 4.99
CA ASN A 194 -25.39 -2.90 5.92
C ASN A 194 -25.06 -3.38 7.33
N ARG A 195 -24.51 -4.59 7.47
CA ARG A 195 -24.06 -5.10 8.77
C ARG A 195 -23.01 -4.18 9.40
N TRP A 196 -22.03 -3.73 8.61
CA TRP A 196 -20.95 -2.88 9.09
C TRP A 196 -21.42 -1.49 9.51
N MET A 197 -22.29 -0.84 8.73
CA MET A 197 -22.86 0.46 9.10
C MET A 197 -23.69 0.42 10.38
N ASN A 198 -24.31 -0.73 10.66
CA ASN A 198 -25.08 -0.95 11.89
C ASN A 198 -24.24 -1.41 13.09
N ASP A 199 -22.93 -1.71 12.92
CA ASP A 199 -22.02 -1.97 14.04
C ASP A 199 -21.93 -0.72 14.95
N PRO A 200 -22.14 -0.83 16.28
CA PRO A 200 -22.14 0.33 17.18
C PRO A 200 -20.86 1.18 17.15
N VAL A 201 -19.70 0.58 16.90
CA VAL A 201 -18.41 1.28 16.81
C VAL A 201 -18.34 2.09 15.52
N VAL A 202 -18.83 1.53 14.41
CA VAL A 202 -18.89 2.23 13.11
C VAL A 202 -19.93 3.35 13.16
N ALA A 203 -21.14 3.03 13.62
CA ALA A 203 -22.27 3.93 13.74
C ALA A 203 -21.94 5.19 14.56
N HIS A 204 -21.12 5.06 15.61
CA HIS A 204 -20.69 6.20 16.42
C HIS A 204 -19.94 7.28 15.63
N PHE A 205 -19.23 6.91 14.54
CA PHE A 205 -18.46 7.86 13.74
C PHE A 205 -19.13 8.21 12.41
N TRP A 206 -19.86 7.26 11.81
CA TRP A 206 -20.47 7.42 10.50
C TRP A 206 -21.91 7.94 10.57
N GLU A 207 -22.65 7.61 11.65
CA GLU A 207 -24.04 8.04 11.84
C GLU A 207 -24.97 7.65 10.66
N GLU A 208 -24.61 6.63 9.87
CA GLU A 208 -25.33 6.11 8.68
C GLU A 208 -26.02 4.75 8.96
N GLN A 209 -26.53 4.53 10.17
CA GLN A 209 -27.34 3.34 10.46
C GLN A 209 -28.62 3.34 9.61
N GLY A 210 -29.08 2.15 9.21
CA GLY A 210 -30.22 2.04 8.30
C GLY A 210 -30.58 0.62 7.93
N ASP A 211 -31.69 0.48 7.22
CA ASP A 211 -32.10 -0.78 6.62
C ASP A 211 -31.35 -1.08 5.30
N LEU A 212 -31.58 -2.28 4.76
CA LEU A 212 -30.86 -2.76 3.58
C LEU A 212 -31.17 -1.92 2.33
N GLU A 213 -32.39 -1.39 2.22
CA GLU A 213 -32.82 -0.63 1.04
C GLU A 213 -32.21 0.78 1.06
N GLN A 214 -32.21 1.44 2.22
CA GLN A 214 -31.52 2.71 2.43
C GLN A 214 -30.04 2.62 2.06
N HIS A 215 -29.38 1.52 2.43
CA HIS A 215 -27.98 1.29 2.08
C HIS A 215 -27.78 0.92 0.61
N ARG A 216 -28.74 0.23 -0.03
CA ARG A 216 -28.72 -0.01 -1.48
C ARG A 216 -28.76 1.32 -2.24
N GLU A 217 -29.71 2.19 -1.93
CA GLU A 217 -29.84 3.51 -2.55
C GLU A 217 -28.56 4.35 -2.35
N ARG A 218 -27.98 4.32 -1.14
CA ARG A 218 -26.71 4.99 -0.82
C ARG A 218 -25.55 4.49 -1.70
N LEU A 219 -25.38 3.17 -1.78
CA LEU A 219 -24.30 2.57 -2.58
C LEU A 219 -24.51 2.80 -4.08
N GLU A 220 -25.74 2.70 -4.58
CA GLU A 220 -26.07 3.03 -5.98
C GLU A 220 -25.77 4.50 -6.30
N SER A 221 -26.11 5.42 -5.41
CA SER A 221 -25.77 6.84 -5.54
C SER A 221 -24.25 7.06 -5.58
N THR A 222 -23.49 6.41 -4.70
CA THR A 222 -22.03 6.43 -4.74
C THR A 222 -21.48 5.86 -6.04
N LEU A 223 -22.07 4.77 -6.52
CA LEU A 223 -21.70 4.14 -7.78
C LEU A 223 -22.06 5.01 -8.99
N GLN A 224 -22.98 5.96 -8.88
CA GLN A 224 -23.28 6.95 -9.93
C GLN A 224 -22.39 8.19 -9.85
N ASN A 225 -21.73 8.46 -8.72
CA ASN A 225 -20.85 9.60 -8.56
C ASN A 225 -19.46 9.33 -9.20
N PRO A 226 -19.07 10.04 -10.28
CA PRO A 226 -17.78 9.84 -10.95
C PRO A 226 -16.58 10.35 -10.14
N SER A 227 -16.82 11.20 -9.13
CA SER A 227 -15.76 11.74 -8.29
C SER A 227 -15.35 10.80 -7.16
N VAL A 228 -16.07 9.69 -6.96
CA VAL A 228 -15.86 8.72 -5.87
C VAL A 228 -15.66 7.31 -6.43
N VAL A 229 -14.69 6.60 -5.87
CA VAL A 229 -14.48 5.17 -6.09
C VAL A 229 -14.67 4.44 -4.76
N PRO A 230 -15.80 3.74 -4.56
CA PRO A 230 -16.02 2.89 -3.39
C PRO A 230 -15.19 1.62 -3.51
N LEU A 231 -14.44 1.30 -2.46
CA LEU A 231 -13.56 0.14 -2.39
C LEU A 231 -13.88 -0.72 -1.17
N ILE A 232 -13.60 -2.00 -1.32
CA ILE A 232 -13.53 -2.98 -0.23
C ILE A 232 -12.07 -3.31 0.00
N GLY A 233 -11.62 -3.13 1.24
CA GLY A 233 -10.33 -3.62 1.70
C GLY A 233 -10.42 -5.11 2.05
N CYS A 234 -9.45 -5.89 1.58
CA CYS A 234 -9.33 -7.31 1.88
C CYS A 234 -7.95 -7.65 2.49
N ILE A 235 -7.91 -8.65 3.36
CA ILE A 235 -6.69 -9.33 3.81
C ILE A 235 -6.83 -10.80 3.39
N ASP A 236 -5.89 -11.31 2.59
CA ASP A 236 -5.93 -12.66 2.00
C ASP A 236 -7.27 -12.98 1.32
N GLY A 237 -7.86 -11.97 0.68
CA GLY A 237 -9.16 -12.05 0.01
C GLY A 237 -10.36 -11.87 0.92
N GLU A 238 -10.21 -11.87 2.25
CA GLU A 238 -11.30 -11.66 3.21
C GLU A 238 -11.65 -10.15 3.34
N PRO A 239 -12.88 -9.72 2.99
CA PRO A 239 -13.31 -8.34 3.13
C PRO A 239 -13.36 -7.87 4.60
N PHE A 240 -12.71 -6.75 4.92
CA PHE A 240 -12.66 -6.24 6.30
C PHE A 240 -13.20 -4.82 6.49
N GLY A 241 -13.20 -4.00 5.43
CA GLY A 241 -13.56 -2.59 5.54
C GLY A 241 -14.03 -1.97 4.24
N TYR A 242 -14.81 -0.91 4.36
CA TYR A 242 -15.30 -0.11 3.26
C TYR A 242 -14.56 1.23 3.22
N PHE A 243 -14.14 1.63 2.03
CA PHE A 243 -13.38 2.84 1.77
C PHE A 243 -14.06 3.66 0.68
N GLU A 244 -14.15 4.97 0.85
CA GLU A 244 -14.54 5.89 -0.21
C GLU A 244 -13.31 6.70 -0.58
N THR A 245 -12.78 6.52 -1.79
CA THR A 245 -11.72 7.38 -2.30
C THR A 245 -12.31 8.43 -3.21
N TYR A 246 -11.84 9.68 -3.10
CA TYR A 246 -12.46 10.80 -3.80
C TYR A 246 -11.44 11.78 -4.35
N TRP A 247 -11.87 12.59 -5.32
CA TRP A 247 -11.14 13.76 -5.78
C TRP A 247 -11.50 14.96 -4.89
N ALA A 248 -10.51 15.49 -4.16
CA ALA A 248 -10.75 16.45 -3.09
C ALA A 248 -11.36 17.77 -3.59
N LYS A 249 -11.02 18.16 -4.83
CA LYS A 249 -11.58 19.35 -5.48
C LYS A 249 -13.09 19.23 -5.68
N GLU A 250 -13.57 18.06 -6.11
CA GLU A 250 -15.00 17.76 -6.25
C GLU A 250 -15.71 17.57 -4.91
N ASP A 251 -15.00 17.08 -3.88
CA ASP A 251 -15.56 16.85 -2.55
C ASP A 251 -15.83 18.15 -1.75
N ARG A 252 -16.64 18.04 -0.68
CA ARG A 252 -16.91 19.14 0.27
C ARG A 252 -15.64 19.70 0.93
N ILE A 253 -14.60 18.89 1.13
CA ILE A 253 -13.33 19.35 1.73
C ILE A 253 -12.62 20.38 0.85
N GLY A 254 -12.80 20.32 -0.47
CA GLY A 254 -12.13 21.20 -1.43
C GLY A 254 -12.44 22.69 -1.27
N ALA A 255 -13.50 23.05 -0.52
CA ALA A 255 -13.82 24.44 -0.19
C ALA A 255 -13.04 24.99 1.01
N TYR A 256 -12.35 24.13 1.78
CA TYR A 256 -11.70 24.48 3.04
C TYR A 256 -10.18 24.63 2.92
N TYR A 257 -9.61 24.40 1.74
CA TYR A 257 -8.21 24.67 1.40
C TYR A 257 -8.06 24.90 -0.11
N ASP A 258 -6.87 25.28 -0.56
CA ASP A 258 -6.59 25.47 -1.99
C ASP A 258 -6.36 24.12 -2.68
N ALA A 259 -7.46 23.49 -3.09
CA ALA A 259 -7.47 22.14 -3.66
C ALA A 259 -6.97 22.10 -5.11
N ASP A 260 -5.99 21.25 -5.36
CA ASP A 260 -5.41 21.04 -6.69
C ASP A 260 -6.27 20.07 -7.49
N ASP A 261 -6.11 20.10 -8.81
CA ASP A 261 -6.88 19.28 -9.75
C ASP A 261 -6.72 17.77 -9.52
N PHE A 262 -5.67 17.31 -8.84
CA PHE A 262 -5.40 15.88 -8.62
C PHE A 262 -5.25 15.52 -7.15
N ASP A 263 -5.64 16.40 -6.23
CA ASP A 263 -5.70 16.02 -4.83
C ASP A 263 -6.74 14.94 -4.62
N ARG A 264 -6.40 13.95 -3.78
CA ARG A 264 -7.30 12.86 -3.44
C ARG A 264 -7.50 12.76 -1.95
N GLY A 265 -8.61 12.20 -1.53
CA GLY A 265 -8.83 11.85 -0.13
C GLY A 265 -9.48 10.49 0.00
N TRP A 266 -9.64 10.07 1.25
CA TRP A 266 -10.30 8.82 1.56
C TRP A 266 -11.09 8.91 2.87
N HIS A 267 -12.21 8.19 2.90
CA HIS A 267 -12.92 7.83 4.13
C HIS A 267 -12.85 6.31 4.31
N VAL A 268 -12.95 5.85 5.56
CA VAL A 268 -12.88 4.43 5.88
C VAL A 268 -13.77 4.06 7.06
N LEU A 269 -14.36 2.87 6.98
CA LEU A 269 -14.84 2.12 8.12
C LEU A 269 -14.22 0.73 8.14
N ILE A 270 -13.89 0.26 9.33
CA ILE A 270 -13.41 -1.12 9.55
C ILE A 270 -14.55 -1.90 10.17
N GLY A 271 -15.30 -2.56 9.29
CA GLY A 271 -16.49 -3.30 9.66
C GLY A 271 -16.18 -4.55 10.46
N GLU A 272 -15.22 -5.34 10.02
CA GLU A 272 -14.86 -6.59 10.70
C GLU A 272 -13.97 -6.32 11.92
N ALA A 273 -14.45 -6.73 13.09
CA ALA A 273 -13.76 -6.50 14.37
C ALA A 273 -12.38 -7.16 14.44
N ALA A 274 -12.21 -8.32 13.79
CA ALA A 274 -10.95 -9.06 13.74
C ALA A 274 -9.80 -8.26 13.11
N PHE A 275 -10.13 -7.34 12.19
CA PHE A 275 -9.15 -6.51 11.48
C PHE A 275 -9.04 -5.09 12.06
N ARG A 276 -9.55 -4.89 13.28
CA ARG A 276 -9.34 -3.65 14.04
C ARG A 276 -8.07 -3.78 14.87
N GLY A 277 -7.26 -2.72 14.94
CA GLY A 277 -6.08 -2.69 15.81
C GLY A 277 -4.87 -2.06 15.16
N ARG A 278 -3.79 -1.93 15.94
CA ARG A 278 -2.55 -1.29 15.49
C ARG A 278 -1.93 -2.01 14.27
N PRO A 279 -1.84 -3.36 14.23
CA PRO A 279 -1.28 -4.07 13.08
C PRO A 279 -1.99 -3.77 11.76
N TYR A 280 -3.31 -3.85 11.76
CA TYR A 280 -4.11 -3.63 10.57
C TYR A 280 -4.11 -2.16 10.13
N VAL A 281 -4.19 -1.21 11.06
CA VAL A 281 -4.08 0.22 10.71
C VAL A 281 -2.72 0.55 10.10
N ALA A 282 -1.64 -0.01 10.65
CA ALA A 282 -0.30 0.14 10.09
C ALA A 282 -0.14 -0.52 8.71
N ALA A 283 -0.97 -1.52 8.39
CA ALA A 283 -1.01 -2.16 7.08
C ALA A 283 -1.85 -1.36 6.07
N TRP A 284 -3.12 -1.07 6.37
CA TRP A 284 -4.05 -0.49 5.38
C TRP A 284 -3.84 1.00 5.15
N LEU A 285 -3.44 1.79 6.16
CA LEU A 285 -3.39 3.25 6.03
C LEU A 285 -2.27 3.71 5.07
N PRO A 286 -1.03 3.23 5.21
CA PRO A 286 -0.03 3.50 4.18
C PRO A 286 -0.36 2.87 2.83
N SER A 287 -1.07 1.73 2.80
CA SER A 287 -1.42 1.05 1.55
C SER A 287 -2.50 1.79 0.75
N ILE A 288 -3.52 2.36 1.39
CA ILE A 288 -4.49 3.21 0.69
C ILE A 288 -3.83 4.48 0.18
N SER A 289 -2.90 5.05 0.96
CA SER A 289 -2.12 6.22 0.53
C SER A 289 -1.26 5.90 -0.68
N HIS A 290 -0.57 4.76 -0.64
CA HIS A 290 0.22 4.25 -1.76
C HIS A 290 -0.62 4.06 -3.02
N TYR A 291 -1.76 3.37 -2.91
CA TYR A 291 -2.70 3.19 -4.02
C TYR A 291 -3.08 4.53 -4.66
N LEU A 292 -3.49 5.52 -3.86
CA LEU A 292 -3.94 6.81 -4.38
C LEU A 292 -2.84 7.59 -5.09
N PHE A 293 -1.60 7.50 -4.62
CA PHE A 293 -0.45 8.07 -5.31
C PHE A 293 -0.14 7.35 -6.63
N LEU A 294 -0.37 6.04 -6.73
CA LEU A 294 -0.08 5.27 -7.93
C LEU A 294 -1.19 5.31 -8.99
N ASP A 295 -2.46 5.36 -8.57
CA ASP A 295 -3.61 5.34 -9.49
C ASP A 295 -3.62 6.53 -10.47
N ASP A 296 -3.09 7.69 -10.03
CA ASP A 296 -2.77 8.79 -10.92
C ASP A 296 -1.47 9.49 -10.48
N CYS A 297 -0.43 9.44 -11.32
CA CYS A 297 0.89 10.00 -11.02
C CYS A 297 0.88 11.52 -10.80
N ARG A 298 -0.19 12.23 -11.21
CA ARG A 298 -0.36 13.66 -10.96
C ARG A 298 -0.83 13.97 -9.54
N THR A 299 -1.29 12.96 -8.78
CA THR A 299 -1.67 13.11 -7.37
C THR A 299 -0.43 13.46 -6.54
N GLN A 300 -0.34 14.72 -6.09
CA GLN A 300 0.76 15.20 -5.25
C GLN A 300 0.39 15.28 -3.77
N ARG A 301 -0.91 15.36 -3.44
CA ARG A 301 -1.38 15.51 -2.06
C ARG A 301 -2.56 14.59 -1.79
N LEU A 302 -2.52 13.94 -0.64
CA LEU A 302 -3.66 13.25 -0.07
C LEU A 302 -4.20 14.06 1.09
N VAL A 303 -5.52 14.13 1.23
CA VAL A 303 -6.20 14.86 2.30
C VAL A 303 -7.15 13.97 3.08
N ILE A 304 -7.38 14.34 4.34
CA ILE A 304 -8.35 13.70 5.22
C ILE A 304 -8.86 14.70 6.27
N GLU A 305 -10.06 14.46 6.79
CA GLU A 305 -10.75 15.38 7.71
C GLU A 305 -11.32 14.68 8.98
N PRO A 306 -10.53 13.97 9.80
CA PRO A 306 -11.05 13.40 11.05
C PRO A 306 -11.57 14.50 12.00
N ARG A 307 -12.46 14.13 12.93
CA ARG A 307 -12.84 15.02 14.03
C ARG A 307 -11.59 15.39 14.86
N VAL A 308 -11.52 16.64 15.31
CA VAL A 308 -10.37 17.13 16.12
C VAL A 308 -10.21 16.41 17.46
N ASP A 309 -11.30 15.84 18.00
CA ASP A 309 -11.33 15.09 19.25
C ASP A 309 -10.97 13.60 19.07
N ASN A 310 -10.81 13.12 17.83
CA ASN A 310 -10.38 11.75 17.56
C ASN A 310 -8.85 11.62 17.65
N ALA A 311 -8.32 11.78 18.86
CA ALA A 311 -6.88 11.77 19.14
C ALA A 311 -6.20 10.47 18.68
N LYS A 312 -6.92 9.34 18.67
CA LYS A 312 -6.40 8.06 18.16
C LYS A 312 -6.15 8.12 16.65
N MET A 313 -7.12 8.60 15.87
CA MET A 313 -6.97 8.75 14.42
C MET A 313 -5.88 9.78 14.09
N LEU A 314 -5.85 10.92 14.79
CA LEU A 314 -4.83 11.95 14.58
C LEU A 314 -3.40 11.44 14.81
N ARG A 315 -3.19 10.62 15.85
CA ARG A 315 -1.89 9.97 16.08
C ARG A 315 -1.53 8.97 14.99
N ASN A 316 -2.48 8.12 14.56
CA ASN A 316 -2.23 7.15 13.49
C ASN A 316 -1.86 7.83 12.17
N LEU A 317 -2.56 8.92 11.83
CA LEU A 317 -2.28 9.74 10.65
C LEU A 317 -0.87 10.33 10.71
N ALA A 318 -0.49 10.94 11.84
CA ALA A 318 0.85 11.49 12.01
C ALA A 318 1.95 10.41 11.90
N GLN A 319 1.73 9.23 12.48
CA GLN A 319 2.66 8.09 12.37
C GLN A 319 2.78 7.56 10.94
N CYS A 320 1.78 7.78 10.10
CA CYS A 320 1.79 7.40 8.69
C CYS A 320 2.22 8.54 7.75
N GLY A 321 2.69 9.68 8.28
CA GLY A 321 3.23 10.79 7.48
C GLY A 321 2.22 11.85 7.05
N TYR A 322 1.04 11.92 7.67
CA TYR A 322 0.10 13.03 7.49
C TYR A 322 0.42 14.18 8.45
N ALA A 323 0.63 15.37 7.90
CA ALA A 323 0.71 16.60 8.67
C ALA A 323 -0.69 17.08 9.11
N HIS A 324 -0.81 17.59 10.33
CA HIS A 324 -2.00 18.30 10.80
C HIS A 324 -1.90 19.77 10.37
N VAL A 325 -2.59 20.13 9.29
CA VAL A 325 -2.43 21.45 8.65
C VAL A 325 -3.19 22.53 9.41
N LYS A 326 -4.50 22.33 9.63
CA LYS A 326 -5.36 23.28 10.36
C LYS A 326 -6.67 22.64 10.79
N ALA A 327 -7.26 23.14 11.87
CA ALA A 327 -8.64 22.85 12.22
C ALA A 327 -9.61 23.75 11.44
N PHE A 328 -10.78 23.23 11.11
CA PHE A 328 -11.87 23.97 10.47
C PHE A 328 -13.23 23.36 10.83
N ASP A 329 -14.32 24.07 10.57
CA ASP A 329 -15.66 23.63 10.94
C ASP A 329 -16.47 23.22 9.69
N PHE A 330 -16.87 21.96 9.63
CA PHE A 330 -17.99 21.52 8.81
C PHE A 330 -19.30 21.74 9.56
N PRO A 331 -20.46 21.78 8.88
CA PRO A 331 -21.76 21.93 9.54
C PRO A 331 -22.04 20.92 10.66
N HIS A 332 -21.47 19.70 10.56
CA HIS A 332 -21.74 18.58 11.47
C HIS A 332 -20.53 18.20 12.36
N LYS A 333 -19.34 18.80 12.17
CA LYS A 333 -18.14 18.51 12.98
C LYS A 333 -17.07 19.59 12.89
N ARG A 334 -16.28 19.71 13.95
CA ARG A 334 -14.97 20.36 13.90
C ARG A 334 -13.94 19.35 13.42
N ALA A 335 -13.36 19.59 12.25
CA ALA A 335 -12.43 18.70 11.57
C ALA A 335 -10.99 19.21 11.67
N MET A 336 -10.03 18.29 11.60
CA MET A 336 -8.61 18.57 11.38
C MET A 336 -8.28 18.23 9.93
N LEU A 337 -7.80 19.20 9.15
CA LEU A 337 -7.24 18.93 7.83
C LEU A 337 -5.90 18.20 7.99
N GLY A 338 -5.90 16.90 7.73
CA GLY A 338 -4.70 16.11 7.53
C GLY A 338 -4.25 16.18 6.07
N MET A 339 -2.95 16.30 5.82
CA MET A 339 -2.40 16.28 4.47
C MET A 339 -1.12 15.44 4.41
N GLN A 340 -1.01 14.61 3.39
CA GLN A 340 0.22 13.85 3.09
C GLN A 340 0.71 14.21 1.70
N LEU A 341 1.98 14.62 1.60
CA LEU A 341 2.63 14.91 0.34
C LEU A 341 3.21 13.65 -0.27
N ARG A 342 3.12 13.53 -1.60
CA ARG A 342 3.73 12.45 -2.38
C ARG A 342 5.22 12.33 -2.06
N GLU A 343 5.93 13.46 -2.14
CA GLU A 343 7.36 13.55 -1.83
C GLU A 343 7.68 13.00 -0.44
N HIS A 344 6.98 13.46 0.60
CA HIS A 344 7.20 12.97 1.96
C HIS A 344 6.87 11.48 2.11
N PHE A 345 5.81 10.98 1.48
CA PHE A 345 5.45 9.57 1.52
C PHE A 345 6.59 8.69 0.96
N PHE A 346 7.14 9.05 -0.20
CA PHE A 346 8.19 8.24 -0.85
C PHE A 346 9.58 8.45 -0.28
N ASN A 347 9.96 9.68 0.08
CA ASN A 347 11.28 9.98 0.64
C ASN A 347 11.45 9.38 2.03
N GLU A 348 10.42 9.46 2.88
CA GLU A 348 10.45 8.92 4.24
C GLU A 348 10.06 7.44 4.32
N ARG A 349 9.81 6.79 3.18
CA ARG A 349 9.36 5.39 3.12
C ARG A 349 8.16 5.14 4.04
N SER A 350 7.12 5.98 3.92
CA SER A 350 5.97 5.96 4.84
C SER A 350 5.12 4.69 4.78
N TRP A 351 5.41 3.77 3.84
CA TRP A 351 4.89 2.39 3.80
C TRP A 351 5.54 1.43 4.80
N ILE A 352 6.64 1.81 5.44
CA ILE A 352 7.29 1.08 6.54
C ILE A 352 6.76 1.63 7.86
N PRO A 353 6.18 0.79 8.73
CA PRO A 353 5.64 1.25 9.99
C PRO A 353 6.77 1.70 10.92
N LEU A 354 6.52 2.69 11.76
CA LEU A 354 7.49 3.16 12.74
C LEU A 354 7.61 2.19 13.92
N PRO A 355 8.78 2.10 14.59
CA PRO A 355 8.91 1.38 15.84
C PRO A 355 7.87 1.85 16.87
N PRO A 356 7.36 0.96 17.74
CA PRO A 356 7.80 -0.42 17.99
C PRO A 356 7.06 -1.48 17.14
N HIS A 357 6.56 -1.13 15.96
CA HIS A 357 5.79 -2.07 15.14
C HIS A 357 6.68 -3.20 14.56
N PRO A 358 6.21 -4.46 14.51
CA PRO A 358 6.86 -5.51 13.72
C PRO A 358 7.09 -5.06 12.27
N GLY A 359 8.26 -5.35 11.71
CA GLY A 359 8.64 -4.89 10.36
C GLY A 359 9.08 -3.43 10.28
N SER A 360 9.16 -2.70 11.41
CA SER A 360 9.76 -1.38 11.42
C SER A 360 11.24 -1.43 11.09
N ALA A 361 11.71 -0.49 10.29
CA ALA A 361 13.12 -0.24 10.04
C ALA A 361 13.44 1.23 10.33
N PRO A 362 14.71 1.57 10.61
CA PRO A 362 15.14 2.97 10.61
C PRO A 362 14.72 3.63 9.28
N ARG A 363 14.08 4.79 9.36
CA ARG A 363 13.88 5.62 8.18
C ARG A 363 15.21 6.30 7.82
N PRO A 364 15.47 6.57 6.53
CA PRO A 364 16.64 7.36 6.17
C PRO A 364 16.52 8.73 6.83
N ASP A 365 17.64 9.41 7.04
CA ASP A 365 17.57 10.81 7.42
C ASP A 365 16.76 11.58 6.37
N PRO A 366 15.83 12.45 6.78
CA PRO A 366 15.08 13.27 5.83
C PRO A 366 16.06 14.01 4.95
N ARG A 367 15.97 13.79 3.63
CA ARG A 367 16.82 14.49 2.63
C ARG A 367 16.67 16.01 2.74
N PHE A 368 15.57 16.47 3.33
CA PHE A 368 15.29 17.86 3.61
C PHE A 368 15.01 18.01 5.10
N THR A 369 16.03 18.44 5.85
CA THR A 369 15.81 19.09 7.15
C THR A 369 15.47 20.56 6.87
N PRO A 370 14.46 21.14 7.55
CA PRO A 370 14.04 22.52 7.32
C PRO A 370 15.15 23.55 7.61
#